data_AF-A0A950Y3R6-F1
#
_entry.id   AF-A0A950Y3R6-F1
#
_cell.length_a   1.000
_cell.length_b   1.000
_cell.length_c   1.000
_cell.angle_alpha   90.00
_cell.angle_beta   90.00
_cell.angle_gamma   90.00
#
_symmetry.space_group_name_H-M   'P 1'
#
loop_
_entity.id
_entity.type
_entity.pdbx_description
1 polymer ?
#
loop_
_entity_poly.entity_id
_entity_poly.type
_entity_poly.pdbx_seq_one_letter_code
_entity_poly.pdbx_strand_id
1 'polypeptide(L)'
;MYRQTKNRIGLLAIAVFVAVSVKAGTPSSGTITDAQPTVTYAAGPFLVPNVTDNVNSTPTCDNTVPAEQCDTFALTVNVAASDAQTKHITVSISFPISAGEFDVFVFDSNGNLVGSDTAGGEPSVATIPATSGNYTVVVDPWNPLGQSFTGTIALESIPPQPPPASGIAPRYQVYPAPPTAGGANASGEPSIGIDWNPNVASLKYGTVNLGGVAFFTSNLNEFRVTFDDCSSPAKTVWQDVSSPVETVTTLDP
;
A
#
# COMPACT_ATOMS: atom_id res chain seq x y z
N MET A 1 -31.17 0.31 74.44
CA MET A 1 -31.06 0.96 73.12
C MET A 1 -29.63 0.81 72.63
N TYR A 2 -29.48 0.20 71.45
CA TYR A 2 -28.24 -0.35 70.90
C TYR A 2 -27.38 0.73 70.21
N ARG A 3 -26.07 0.63 70.40
CA ARG A 3 -25.01 1.53 69.93
C ARG A 3 -24.63 1.16 68.48
N GLN A 4 -24.52 2.13 67.57
CA GLN A 4 -23.86 1.94 66.26
C GLN A 4 -23.07 3.21 65.89
N THR A 5 -21.77 3.15 66.13
CA THR A 5 -20.74 4.09 65.65
C THR A 5 -20.42 3.78 64.19
N LYS A 6 -20.66 4.73 63.28
CA LYS A 6 -20.30 4.58 61.86
C LYS A 6 -18.82 4.90 61.65
N ASN A 7 -18.00 3.87 61.47
CA ASN A 7 -16.65 4.00 60.92
C ASN A 7 -16.74 4.30 59.42
N ARG A 8 -16.20 5.44 58.98
CA ARG A 8 -15.96 5.72 57.55
C ARG A 8 -14.52 5.32 57.25
N ILE A 9 -14.36 4.18 56.60
CA ILE A 9 -13.09 3.76 55.98
C ILE A 9 -12.98 4.53 54.67
N GLY A 10 -12.06 5.51 54.61
CA GLY A 10 -11.70 6.17 53.36
C GLY A 10 -10.75 5.26 52.58
N LEU A 11 -11.15 4.83 51.38
CA LEU A 11 -10.25 4.18 50.43
C LEU A 11 -9.27 5.25 49.90
N LEU A 12 -7.98 5.07 50.19
CA LEU A 12 -6.90 5.81 49.55
C LEU A 12 -6.57 5.10 48.23
N ALA A 13 -6.98 5.66 47.09
CA ALA A 13 -6.58 5.17 45.78
C ALA A 13 -5.13 5.60 45.49
N ILE A 14 -4.19 4.67 45.67
CA ILE A 14 -2.79 4.88 45.26
C ILE A 14 -2.73 4.66 43.75
N ALA A 15 -2.66 5.76 42.98
CA ALA A 15 -2.33 5.70 41.56
C ALA A 15 -0.84 5.34 41.42
N VAL A 16 -0.56 4.07 41.15
CA VAL A 16 0.79 3.61 40.80
C VAL A 16 1.07 4.06 39.36
N PHE A 17 1.76 5.19 39.22
CA PHE A 17 2.36 5.58 37.94
C PHE A 17 3.57 4.65 37.69
N VAL A 18 3.37 3.61 36.90
CA VAL A 18 4.49 2.84 36.33
C VAL A 18 5.12 3.74 35.27
N ALA A 19 6.30 4.30 35.57
CA ALA A 19 7.12 4.97 34.57
C ALA A 19 7.56 3.92 33.55
N VAL A 20 6.89 3.86 32.40
CA VAL A 20 7.31 3.03 31.27
C VAL A 20 8.44 3.79 30.59
N SER A 21 9.68 3.36 30.79
CA SER A 21 10.82 3.93 30.07
C SER A 21 10.68 3.58 28.59
N VAL A 22 10.46 4.58 27.74
CA VAL A 22 10.58 4.43 26.28
C VAL A 22 12.04 4.08 26.00
N LYS A 23 12.29 2.92 25.37
CA LYS A 23 13.65 2.55 24.96
C LYS A 23 13.92 3.15 23.59
N ALA A 24 14.95 3.99 23.53
CA ALA A 24 15.62 4.31 22.28
C ALA A 24 16.12 3.03 21.60
N GLY A 25 16.21 3.06 20.27
CA GLY A 25 16.71 1.98 19.44
C GLY A 25 17.97 1.35 20.01
N THR A 26 17.95 0.01 20.14
CA THR A 26 19.08 -0.76 20.63
C THR A 26 19.51 -1.79 19.57
N PRO A 27 20.73 -1.69 19.02
CA PRO A 27 21.65 -0.56 19.14
C PRO A 27 21.07 0.72 18.50
N SER A 28 21.58 1.89 18.89
CA SER A 28 21.16 3.19 18.32
C SER A 28 21.89 3.55 17.02
N SER A 29 22.81 2.68 16.60
CA SER A 29 23.62 2.88 15.40
C SER A 29 24.11 1.55 14.84
N GLY A 30 24.46 1.54 13.56
CA GLY A 30 25.03 0.37 12.90
C GLY A 30 25.74 0.71 11.61
N THR A 31 26.52 -0.26 11.13
CA THR A 31 27.28 -0.14 9.88
C THR A 31 26.91 -1.27 8.93
N ILE A 32 26.59 -0.91 7.70
CA ILE A 32 26.42 -1.83 6.58
C ILE A 32 27.68 -1.81 5.72
N THR A 33 28.18 -3.00 5.40
CA THR A 33 29.28 -3.20 4.45
C THR A 33 28.98 -4.35 3.51
N ASP A 34 29.77 -4.52 2.45
CA ASP A 34 29.69 -5.72 1.60
C ASP A 34 29.84 -7.04 2.38
N ALA A 35 30.67 -7.05 3.44
CA ALA A 35 30.91 -8.23 4.27
C ALA A 35 29.89 -8.38 5.42
N GLN A 36 29.20 -7.29 5.77
CA GLN A 36 28.16 -7.23 6.80
C GLN A 36 26.95 -6.52 6.19
N PRO A 37 26.19 -7.22 5.34
CA PRO A 37 25.14 -6.60 4.54
C PRO A 37 23.85 -6.40 5.32
N THR A 38 23.81 -6.68 6.63
CA THR A 38 22.60 -6.56 7.43
C THR A 38 22.92 -6.07 8.84
N VAL A 39 22.08 -5.17 9.34
CA VAL A 39 22.03 -4.80 10.76
C VAL A 39 20.59 -4.85 11.23
N THR A 40 20.40 -5.27 12.49
CA THR A 40 19.10 -5.33 13.14
C THR A 40 19.13 -4.53 14.44
N TYR A 41 17.98 -3.95 14.78
CA TYR A 41 17.78 -3.22 16.02
C TYR A 41 16.31 -3.29 16.45
N ALA A 42 16.00 -2.87 17.67
CA ALA A 42 14.63 -2.79 18.16
C ALA A 42 14.43 -1.53 18.99
N ALA A 43 13.22 -0.96 18.94
CA ALA A 43 12.85 0.22 19.72
C ALA A 43 11.43 0.11 20.29
N GLY A 44 11.08 1.04 21.17
CA GLY A 44 9.78 1.11 21.83
C GLY A 44 9.74 0.38 23.19
N PRO A 45 8.55 0.13 23.75
CA PRO A 45 7.24 0.32 23.13
C PRO A 45 6.89 1.81 22.93
N PHE A 46 6.06 2.09 21.93
CA PHE A 46 5.51 3.41 21.66
C PHE A 46 4.05 3.47 22.09
N LEU A 47 3.67 4.51 22.83
CA LEU A 47 2.31 4.65 23.40
C LEU A 47 1.59 5.92 22.93
N VAL A 48 2.31 6.87 22.35
CA VAL A 48 1.78 8.17 21.94
C VAL A 48 1.99 8.31 20.44
N PRO A 49 0.93 8.55 19.66
CA PRO A 49 1.03 8.91 18.25
C PRO A 49 1.87 10.16 18.03
N ASN A 50 2.73 10.15 17.03
CA ASN A 50 3.31 11.32 16.41
C ASN A 50 2.79 11.44 14.98
N VAL A 51 1.96 12.45 14.74
CA VAL A 51 1.25 12.66 13.47
C VAL A 51 1.71 13.93 12.76
N THR A 52 2.90 14.42 13.10
CA THR A 52 3.43 15.72 12.65
C THR A 52 3.89 15.70 11.19
N ASP A 53 4.18 14.52 10.66
CA ASP A 53 4.51 14.29 9.26
C ASP A 53 3.37 14.67 8.29
N ASN A 54 2.10 14.61 8.73
CA ASN A 54 0.94 15.10 7.99
C ASN A 54 1.01 16.60 7.65
N VAL A 55 1.79 17.37 8.39
CA VAL A 55 1.91 18.83 8.20
C VAL A 55 3.10 19.18 7.32
N ASN A 56 4.24 18.52 7.54
CA ASN A 56 5.53 18.90 6.94
C ASN A 56 6.13 17.84 6.00
N SER A 57 5.39 16.76 5.71
CA SER A 57 5.83 15.58 4.94
C SER A 57 7.00 14.79 5.55
N THR A 58 7.52 15.23 6.70
CA THR A 58 8.49 14.54 7.55
C THR A 58 8.14 14.78 9.01
N PRO A 59 8.39 13.83 9.91
CA PRO A 59 8.05 13.98 11.31
C PRO A 59 8.92 15.05 11.98
N THR A 60 8.32 15.75 12.93
CA THR A 60 9.06 16.49 13.95
C THR A 60 9.43 15.50 15.05
N CYS A 61 10.72 15.43 15.38
CA CYS A 61 11.24 14.50 16.37
C CYS A 61 11.89 15.25 17.53
N ASP A 62 11.18 15.38 18.64
CA ASP A 62 11.64 15.97 19.89
C ASP A 62 11.35 15.02 21.07
N ASN A 63 12.41 14.42 21.62
CA ASN A 63 12.29 13.48 22.74
C ASN A 63 11.71 14.10 24.03
N THR A 64 11.67 15.44 24.12
CA THR A 64 11.09 16.17 25.25
C THR A 64 9.59 16.42 25.10
N VAL A 65 9.03 16.26 23.90
CA VAL A 65 7.61 16.42 23.60
C VAL A 65 7.01 15.04 23.30
N PRO A 66 6.17 14.46 24.18
CA PRO A 66 5.66 13.10 24.02
C PRO A 66 4.95 12.81 22.68
N ALA A 67 4.28 13.82 22.10
CA ALA A 67 3.58 13.72 20.82
C ALA A 67 4.49 13.91 19.59
N GLU A 68 5.79 14.13 19.81
CA GLU A 68 6.81 14.30 18.77
C GLU A 68 7.95 13.28 19.00
N GLN A 69 7.70 12.19 19.73
CA GLN A 69 8.71 11.16 19.94
C GLN A 69 8.83 10.28 18.69
N CYS A 70 10.06 10.14 18.20
CA CYS A 70 10.45 9.20 17.14
C CYS A 70 11.54 8.26 17.65
N ASP A 71 11.78 7.15 16.96
CA ASP A 71 13.09 6.50 17.03
C ASP A 71 14.05 7.07 16.00
N THR A 72 15.32 7.21 16.36
CA THR A 72 16.37 7.65 15.45
C THR A 72 17.55 6.69 15.51
N PHE A 73 17.94 6.13 14.37
CA PHE A 73 19.05 5.20 14.22
C PHE A 73 20.12 5.78 13.29
N ALA A 74 21.36 5.87 13.78
CA ALA A 74 22.49 6.36 13.00
C ALA A 74 23.08 5.23 12.14
N LEU A 75 22.93 5.32 10.82
CA LEU A 75 23.40 4.32 9.87
C LEU A 75 24.67 4.80 9.17
N THR A 76 25.73 4.00 9.21
CA THR A 76 26.91 4.16 8.35
C THR A 76 26.87 3.13 7.22
N VAL A 77 27.01 3.57 5.98
CA VAL A 77 27.11 2.70 4.81
C VAL A 77 28.52 2.79 4.26
N ASN A 78 29.17 1.64 4.11
CA ASN A 78 30.49 1.52 3.50
C ASN A 78 30.52 0.32 2.54
N VAL A 79 30.12 0.59 1.29
CA VAL A 79 29.97 -0.39 0.22
C VAL A 79 30.80 0.01 -1.01
N ALA A 80 31.02 -0.93 -1.92
CA ALA A 80 31.68 -0.65 -3.19
C ALA A 80 30.89 0.40 -4.02
N ALA A 81 31.60 1.33 -4.67
CA ALA A 81 30.95 2.36 -5.50
C ALA A 81 30.12 1.78 -6.67
N SER A 82 30.41 0.56 -7.11
CA SER A 82 29.65 -0.16 -8.13
C SER A 82 28.28 -0.64 -7.64
N ASP A 83 28.09 -0.78 -6.33
CA ASP A 83 26.86 -1.34 -5.75
C ASP A 83 25.65 -0.46 -6.00
N ALA A 84 25.81 0.86 -6.11
CA ALA A 84 24.71 1.78 -6.40
C ALA A 84 23.96 1.45 -7.71
N GLN A 85 24.54 0.65 -8.61
CA GLN A 85 23.91 0.22 -9.87
C GLN A 85 23.26 -1.16 -9.80
N THR A 86 23.62 -1.98 -8.82
CA THR A 86 23.25 -3.41 -8.77
C THR A 86 22.61 -3.81 -7.44
N LYS A 87 22.69 -2.95 -6.43
CA LYS A 87 22.17 -3.14 -5.08
C LYS A 87 21.47 -1.88 -4.57
N HIS A 88 20.64 -2.07 -3.57
CA HIS A 88 19.98 -1.01 -2.82
C HIS A 88 20.04 -1.34 -1.33
N ILE A 89 19.69 -0.37 -0.50
CA ILE A 89 19.51 -0.59 0.93
C ILE A 89 18.01 -0.53 1.25
N THR A 90 17.53 -1.56 1.91
CA THR A 90 16.16 -1.66 2.41
C THR A 90 16.16 -1.43 3.91
N VAL A 91 15.30 -0.54 4.39
CA VAL A 91 14.99 -0.33 5.81
C VAL A 91 13.59 -0.86 6.04
N SER A 92 13.48 -2.00 6.72
CA SER A 92 12.22 -2.66 7.02
C SER A 92 11.93 -2.63 8.51
N ILE A 93 10.78 -2.07 8.89
CA ILE A 93 10.29 -2.00 10.25
C ILE A 93 9.11 -2.96 10.39
N SER A 94 9.26 -3.95 11.27
CA SER A 94 8.24 -4.96 11.53
C SER A 94 7.74 -4.88 12.97
N PHE A 95 6.43 -4.96 13.13
CA PHE A 95 5.74 -4.83 14.41
C PHE A 95 4.57 -5.83 14.54
N PRO A 96 4.27 -6.29 15.76
CA PRO A 96 3.36 -7.44 15.98
C PRO A 96 1.88 -7.12 15.81
N ILE A 97 1.48 -5.85 15.77
CA ILE A 97 0.08 -5.44 15.66
C ILE A 97 -0.07 -4.64 14.36
N SER A 98 -0.48 -5.31 13.29
CA SER A 98 -0.60 -4.74 11.93
C SER A 98 -1.67 -3.64 11.78
N ALA A 99 -2.52 -3.45 12.80
CA ALA A 99 -3.44 -2.33 12.88
C ALA A 99 -2.79 -1.03 13.39
N GLY A 100 -1.59 -1.14 13.98
CA GLY A 100 -0.75 0.02 14.26
C GLY A 100 0.03 0.43 13.02
N GLU A 101 0.64 1.60 13.09
CA GLU A 101 1.30 2.23 11.95
C GLU A 101 2.61 2.87 12.39
N PHE A 102 3.65 2.60 11.62
CA PHE A 102 4.96 3.20 11.77
C PHE A 102 5.42 3.65 10.40
N ASP A 103 5.74 4.92 10.28
CA ASP A 103 6.30 5.48 9.06
C ASP A 103 7.82 5.52 9.17
N VAL A 104 8.49 5.38 8.03
CA VAL A 104 9.95 5.27 7.98
C VAL A 104 10.47 6.37 7.08
N PHE A 105 11.49 7.08 7.56
CA PHE A 105 12.15 8.14 6.82
C PHE A 105 13.66 7.93 6.89
N VAL A 106 14.35 8.16 5.78
CA VAL A 106 15.80 8.03 5.70
C VAL A 106 16.38 9.33 5.18
N PHE A 107 17.24 9.95 5.98
CA PHE A 107 17.90 11.21 5.66
C PHE A 107 19.38 10.98 5.38
N ASP A 108 19.94 11.72 4.41
CA ASP A 108 21.39 11.78 4.20
C ASP A 108 22.09 12.65 5.25
N SER A 109 23.42 12.75 5.19
CA SER A 109 24.21 13.56 6.12
C SER A 109 23.96 15.07 6.04
N ASN A 110 23.31 15.55 4.97
CA ASN A 110 22.93 16.95 4.81
C ASN A 110 21.52 17.23 5.33
N GLY A 111 20.80 16.20 5.82
CA GLY A 111 19.42 16.31 6.25
C GLY A 111 18.40 16.25 5.11
N ASN A 112 18.80 15.83 3.90
CA ASN A 112 17.85 15.63 2.81
C ASN A 112 17.14 14.28 2.96
N LEU A 113 15.83 14.25 2.76
CA LEU A 113 15.08 13.00 2.67
C LEU A 113 15.47 12.25 1.38
N VAL A 114 15.93 11.01 1.52
CA VAL A 114 16.40 10.16 0.40
C VAL A 114 15.59 8.88 0.23
N GLY A 115 14.70 8.56 1.17
CA GLY A 115 13.74 7.48 1.07
C GLY A 115 12.74 7.54 2.21
N SER A 116 11.51 7.10 1.97
CA SER A 116 10.48 7.03 3.01
C SER A 116 9.41 6.01 2.67
N ASP A 117 8.67 5.59 3.68
CA ASP A 117 7.39 4.92 3.58
C ASP A 117 6.43 5.58 4.56
N THR A 118 5.31 6.07 4.02
CA THR A 118 4.25 6.82 4.73
C THR A 118 2.87 6.29 4.36
N ALA A 119 2.82 5.15 3.65
CA ALA A 119 1.57 4.56 3.16
C ALA A 119 0.89 3.68 4.21
N GLY A 120 1.57 3.44 5.35
CA GLY A 120 1.18 2.46 6.35
C GLY A 120 1.34 1.01 5.86
N GLY A 121 1.34 0.08 6.83
CA GLY A 121 1.42 -1.36 6.56
C GLY A 121 2.47 -2.07 7.39
N GLU A 122 2.38 -3.39 7.42
CA GLU A 122 3.30 -4.27 8.15
C GLU A 122 3.93 -5.28 7.17
N PRO A 123 5.25 -5.25 6.96
CA PRO A 123 6.20 -4.25 7.47
C PRO A 123 6.07 -2.90 6.74
N SER A 124 6.55 -1.82 7.38
CA SER A 124 6.86 -0.56 6.67
C SER A 124 8.26 -0.63 6.08
N VAL A 125 8.43 -0.18 4.83
CA VAL A 125 9.65 -0.41 4.04
C VAL A 125 10.07 0.80 3.22
N ALA A 126 11.20 1.40 3.58
CA ALA A 126 11.86 2.43 2.77
C ALA A 126 13.08 1.85 2.04
N THR A 127 13.32 2.31 0.80
CA THR A 127 14.47 1.90 -0.02
C THR A 127 15.31 3.11 -0.42
N ILE A 128 16.63 3.00 -0.29
CA ILE A 128 17.60 4.01 -0.73
C ILE A 128 18.68 3.39 -1.62
N PRO A 129 19.39 4.17 -2.46
CA PRO A 129 20.54 3.68 -3.21
C PRO A 129 21.65 3.13 -2.31
N ALA A 130 22.36 2.09 -2.75
CA ALA A 130 23.52 1.54 -2.05
C ALA A 130 24.77 2.43 -2.24
N THR A 131 24.77 3.61 -1.61
CA THR A 131 25.85 4.60 -1.69
C THR A 131 26.51 4.80 -0.32
N SER A 132 27.84 4.71 -0.26
CA SER A 132 28.60 4.96 0.95
C SER A 132 28.36 6.36 1.51
N GLY A 133 28.15 6.45 2.82
CA GLY A 133 27.78 7.70 3.49
C GLY A 133 27.18 7.47 4.87
N ASN A 134 26.86 8.56 5.55
CA ASN A 134 26.14 8.54 6.82
C ASN A 134 24.69 8.92 6.56
N TYR A 135 23.79 8.18 7.20
CA TYR A 135 22.36 8.35 7.10
C TYR A 135 21.74 8.35 8.49
N THR A 136 20.57 8.98 8.61
CA THR A 136 19.71 8.86 9.79
C THR A 136 18.42 8.19 9.37
N VAL A 137 18.14 7.04 9.97
CA VAL A 137 16.84 6.38 9.85
C VAL A 137 15.97 6.91 10.99
N VAL A 138 14.81 7.44 10.65
CA VAL A 138 13.81 7.91 11.59
C VAL A 138 12.58 7.02 11.44
N VAL A 139 12.11 6.47 12.55
CA VAL A 139 10.86 5.72 12.60
C VAL A 139 9.85 6.53 13.40
N ASP A 140 8.79 6.95 12.73
CA ASP A 140 7.72 7.73 13.29
C ASP A 140 6.59 6.81 13.78
N PRO A 141 6.29 6.77 15.08
CA PRO A 141 5.13 6.02 15.58
C PRO A 141 3.84 6.79 15.25
N TRP A 142 3.37 6.67 14.00
CA TRP A 142 2.20 7.41 13.51
C TRP A 142 0.91 7.01 14.23
N ASN A 143 0.68 5.70 14.39
CA ASN A 143 -0.44 5.15 15.17
C ASN A 143 -0.01 3.92 15.97
N PRO A 144 0.80 4.10 17.03
CA PRO A 144 1.30 2.99 17.81
C PRO A 144 0.21 2.46 18.74
N LEU A 145 0.08 1.14 18.87
CA LEU A 145 -0.89 0.50 19.77
C LEU A 145 -0.22 -0.08 21.02
N GLY A 146 0.86 0.55 21.49
CA GLY A 146 1.65 0.09 22.64
C GLY A 146 2.74 -0.92 22.30
N GLN A 147 3.00 -1.18 21.01
CA GLN A 147 3.99 -2.15 20.57
C GLN A 147 5.42 -1.59 20.45
N SER A 148 6.38 -2.50 20.52
CA SER A 148 7.73 -2.32 19.99
C SER A 148 7.80 -2.75 18.53
N PHE A 149 8.84 -2.33 17.83
CA PHE A 149 9.17 -2.83 16.49
C PHE A 149 10.56 -3.49 16.48
N THR A 150 10.81 -4.30 15.45
CA THR A 150 12.14 -4.77 15.04
C THR A 150 12.48 -4.15 13.69
N GLY A 151 13.60 -3.43 13.63
CA GLY A 151 14.13 -2.87 12.40
C GLY A 151 15.20 -3.77 11.80
N THR A 152 15.13 -4.00 10.49
CA THR A 152 16.18 -4.67 9.70
C THR A 152 16.59 -3.74 8.58
N ILE A 153 17.89 -3.41 8.52
CA ILE A 153 18.48 -2.64 7.44
C ILE A 153 19.39 -3.59 6.66
N ALA A 154 19.17 -3.73 5.36
CA ALA A 154 19.87 -4.71 4.53
C ALA A 154 20.36 -4.12 3.20
N LEU A 155 21.56 -4.51 2.79
CA LEU A 155 22.10 -4.31 1.44
C LEU A 155 21.65 -5.49 0.56
N GLU A 156 20.80 -5.22 -0.41
CA GLU A 156 20.13 -6.23 -1.21
C GLU A 156 20.42 -6.02 -2.70
N SER A 157 20.45 -7.11 -3.48
CA SER A 157 20.58 -7.00 -4.93
C SER A 157 19.29 -6.43 -5.52
N ILE A 158 19.41 -5.47 -6.44
CA ILE A 158 18.29 -5.06 -7.28
C ILE A 158 17.87 -6.28 -8.10
N PRO A 159 16.61 -6.73 -8.03
CA PRO A 159 16.13 -7.84 -8.84
C PRO A 159 16.38 -7.55 -10.32
N PRO A 160 16.87 -8.52 -11.11
CA PRO A 160 17.01 -8.31 -12.54
C PRO A 160 15.64 -7.99 -13.12
N GLN A 161 15.59 -7.04 -14.05
CA GLN A 161 14.38 -6.79 -14.80
C GLN A 161 13.91 -8.10 -15.43
N PRO A 162 12.61 -8.45 -15.36
CA PRO A 162 12.08 -9.59 -16.09
C PRO A 162 12.50 -9.48 -17.57
N PRO A 163 12.83 -10.60 -18.23
CA PRO A 163 13.07 -10.58 -19.66
C PRO A 163 11.91 -9.87 -20.36
N PRO A 164 12.16 -9.10 -21.43
CA PRO A 164 11.08 -8.54 -22.24
C PRO A 164 10.08 -9.63 -22.57
N ALA A 165 8.78 -9.34 -22.41
CA ALA A 165 7.74 -10.30 -22.73
C ALA A 165 7.96 -10.82 -24.16
N SER A 166 8.02 -12.14 -24.33
CA SER A 166 8.08 -12.75 -25.65
C SER A 166 6.67 -12.76 -26.24
N GLY A 167 6.56 -12.47 -27.53
CA GLY A 167 5.29 -12.44 -28.25
C GLY A 167 5.02 -11.14 -28.96
N ILE A 168 3.83 -11.03 -29.53
CA ILE A 168 3.40 -9.82 -30.22
C ILE A 168 3.11 -8.75 -29.16
N ALA A 169 3.66 -7.54 -29.33
CA ALA A 169 3.39 -6.42 -28.45
C ALA A 169 1.86 -6.21 -28.28
N PRO A 170 1.38 -5.78 -27.10
CA PRO A 170 -0.01 -5.42 -26.91
C PRO A 170 -0.46 -4.46 -28.01
N ARG A 171 -1.58 -4.79 -28.64
CA ARG A 171 -2.21 -3.96 -29.68
C ARG A 171 -3.64 -3.66 -29.25
N TYR A 172 -4.13 -2.47 -29.58
CA TYR A 172 -5.54 -2.17 -29.48
C TYR A 172 -6.22 -2.47 -30.81
N GLN A 173 -7.49 -2.87 -30.74
CA GLN A 173 -8.35 -2.97 -31.91
C GLN A 173 -9.71 -2.39 -31.54
N VAL A 174 -10.27 -1.61 -32.47
CA VAL A 174 -11.65 -1.14 -32.36
C VAL A 174 -12.57 -2.21 -32.91
N TYR A 175 -13.60 -2.56 -32.14
CA TYR A 175 -14.61 -3.54 -32.52
C TYR A 175 -15.95 -2.83 -32.76
N PRO A 176 -16.16 -2.19 -33.92
CA PRO A 176 -17.42 -1.50 -34.19
C PRO A 176 -18.58 -2.50 -34.31
N ALA A 177 -19.77 -2.08 -33.90
CA ALA A 177 -20.98 -2.86 -34.12
C ALA A 177 -21.24 -3.04 -35.62
N PRO A 178 -21.54 -4.25 -36.11
CA PRO A 178 -21.92 -4.44 -37.50
C PRO A 178 -23.31 -3.82 -37.77
N PRO A 179 -23.62 -3.40 -39.01
CA PRO A 179 -24.95 -2.86 -39.35
C PRO A 179 -26.11 -3.82 -39.05
N THR A 180 -25.83 -5.13 -38.94
CA THR A 180 -26.79 -6.17 -38.61
C THR A 180 -27.08 -6.28 -37.11
N ALA A 181 -26.38 -5.53 -36.24
CA ALA A 181 -26.54 -5.59 -34.79
C ALA A 181 -27.67 -4.69 -34.27
N GLY A 182 -28.81 -4.63 -34.97
CA GLY A 182 -30.04 -4.05 -34.44
C GLY A 182 -29.97 -2.57 -34.02
N GLY A 183 -29.10 -1.76 -34.63
CA GLY A 183 -28.95 -0.33 -34.29
C GLY A 183 -27.80 0.01 -33.33
N ALA A 184 -27.02 -0.98 -32.92
CA ALA A 184 -25.81 -0.77 -32.11
C ALA A 184 -24.72 0.07 -32.82
N ASN A 185 -24.81 0.23 -34.14
CA ASN A 185 -23.91 1.07 -34.93
C ASN A 185 -24.36 2.56 -35.03
N ALA A 186 -25.40 2.96 -34.29
CA ALA A 186 -25.83 4.35 -34.13
C ALA A 186 -25.08 5.04 -32.97
N SER A 187 -25.45 6.28 -32.62
CA SER A 187 -24.89 6.99 -31.47
C SER A 187 -25.13 6.20 -30.17
N GLY A 188 -24.05 5.80 -29.51
CA GLY A 188 -24.09 5.03 -28.27
C GLY A 188 -22.78 5.05 -27.51
N GLU A 189 -22.80 4.61 -26.26
CA GLU A 189 -21.68 4.59 -25.34
C GLU A 189 -21.46 3.18 -24.76
N PRO A 190 -20.21 2.71 -24.67
CA PRO A 190 -19.92 1.45 -23.97
C PRO A 190 -20.06 1.64 -22.46
N SER A 191 -20.45 0.58 -21.76
CA SER A 191 -20.33 0.50 -20.31
C SER A 191 -18.87 0.71 -19.89
N ILE A 192 -18.65 1.45 -18.80
CA ILE A 192 -17.31 1.52 -18.19
C ILE A 192 -17.02 0.15 -17.56
N GLY A 193 -16.26 -0.65 -18.28
CA GLY A 193 -15.76 -1.93 -17.80
C GLY A 193 -16.11 -3.09 -18.72
N ILE A 194 -15.48 -4.21 -18.39
CA ILE A 194 -15.66 -5.49 -19.05
C ILE A 194 -15.63 -6.56 -17.96
N ASP A 195 -16.61 -7.46 -17.98
CA ASP A 195 -16.67 -8.58 -17.07
C ASP A 195 -15.86 -9.74 -17.68
N TRP A 196 -14.63 -9.92 -17.20
CA TRP A 196 -13.71 -10.97 -17.64
C TRP A 196 -14.06 -12.36 -17.08
N ASN A 197 -14.96 -12.46 -16.10
CA ASN A 197 -15.38 -13.74 -15.51
C ASN A 197 -16.84 -13.67 -15.05
N PRO A 198 -17.80 -13.68 -15.98
CA PRO A 198 -19.18 -13.45 -15.63
C PRO A 198 -19.72 -14.55 -14.74
N ASN A 199 -20.21 -14.18 -13.55
CA ASN A 199 -20.75 -15.15 -12.58
C ASN A 199 -22.03 -15.85 -13.07
N VAL A 200 -22.65 -15.32 -14.13
CA VAL A 200 -23.84 -15.90 -14.75
C VAL A 200 -23.43 -16.89 -15.83
N ALA A 201 -23.70 -18.19 -15.62
CA ALA A 201 -23.29 -19.26 -16.53
C ALA A 201 -23.82 -19.10 -17.96
N SER A 202 -25.00 -18.51 -18.17
CA SER A 202 -25.55 -18.23 -19.50
C SER A 202 -24.81 -17.13 -20.27
N LEU A 203 -23.96 -16.35 -19.59
CA LEU A 203 -23.06 -15.38 -20.21
C LEU A 203 -21.70 -16.01 -20.55
N LYS A 204 -21.44 -17.24 -20.11
CA LYS A 204 -20.28 -18.05 -20.53
C LYS A 204 -20.69 -18.89 -21.75
N TYR A 205 -20.27 -18.51 -22.96
CA TYR A 205 -20.67 -19.21 -24.18
C TYR A 205 -19.66 -20.31 -24.58
N GLY A 206 -19.65 -21.44 -23.87
CA GLY A 206 -18.75 -22.56 -24.21
C GLY A 206 -17.28 -22.18 -24.06
N THR A 207 -16.47 -22.27 -25.12
CA THR A 207 -15.07 -21.77 -25.18
C THR A 207 -14.98 -20.29 -25.59
N VAL A 208 -16.11 -19.64 -25.85
CA VAL A 208 -16.24 -18.27 -26.34
C VAL A 208 -16.64 -17.40 -25.13
N ASN A 209 -15.96 -16.27 -24.90
CA ASN A 209 -15.89 -15.48 -23.65
C ASN A 209 -14.78 -15.84 -22.65
N LEU A 210 -13.53 -16.01 -23.10
CA LEU A 210 -12.38 -15.76 -22.20
C LEU A 210 -12.01 -14.26 -22.20
N GLY A 211 -12.33 -13.55 -23.27
CA GLY A 211 -12.02 -12.12 -23.44
C GLY A 211 -13.00 -11.15 -22.77
N GLY A 212 -14.03 -11.65 -22.09
CA GLY A 212 -14.99 -10.88 -21.29
C GLY A 212 -16.26 -10.42 -22.02
N VAL A 213 -17.13 -9.75 -21.26
CA VAL A 213 -18.43 -9.20 -21.70
C VAL A 213 -18.49 -7.71 -21.40
N ALA A 214 -18.83 -6.89 -22.41
CA ALA A 214 -19.11 -5.47 -22.23
C ALA A 214 -20.56 -5.17 -22.62
N PHE A 215 -21.12 -4.11 -22.07
CA PHE A 215 -22.43 -3.58 -22.45
C PHE A 215 -22.26 -2.31 -23.27
N PHE A 216 -23.25 -1.98 -24.08
CA PHE A 216 -23.23 -0.82 -24.95
C PHE A 216 -24.65 -0.32 -25.13
N THR A 217 -24.88 0.92 -24.74
CA THR A 217 -26.19 1.54 -24.86
C THR A 217 -26.21 2.40 -26.13
N SER A 218 -27.22 2.22 -26.98
CA SER A 218 -27.46 3.08 -28.14
C SER A 218 -28.95 3.41 -28.21
N ASN A 219 -29.29 4.69 -28.09
CA ASN A 219 -30.67 5.17 -28.00
C ASN A 219 -31.46 4.46 -26.87
N LEU A 220 -32.53 3.74 -27.21
CA LEU A 220 -33.36 2.97 -26.26
C LEU A 220 -32.95 1.49 -26.20
N ASN A 221 -31.81 1.15 -26.79
CA ASN A 221 -31.37 -0.22 -26.91
C ASN A 221 -30.12 -0.48 -26.07
N GLU A 222 -30.14 -1.62 -25.40
CA GLU A 222 -29.01 -2.14 -24.64
C GLU A 222 -28.43 -3.33 -25.39
N PHE A 223 -27.13 -3.31 -25.62
CA PHE A 223 -26.43 -4.34 -26.37
C PHE A 223 -25.36 -5.01 -25.50
N ARG A 224 -25.28 -6.33 -25.60
CA ARG A 224 -24.19 -7.10 -25.02
C ARG A 224 -23.16 -7.41 -26.11
N VAL A 225 -21.90 -7.11 -25.82
CA VAL A 225 -20.73 -7.41 -26.64
C VAL A 225 -19.92 -8.51 -25.96
N THR A 226 -19.74 -9.63 -26.64
CA THR A 226 -18.96 -10.78 -26.16
C THR A 226 -17.69 -10.93 -27.00
N PHE A 227 -16.55 -11.19 -26.36
CA PHE A 227 -15.24 -11.29 -27.01
C PHE A 227 -14.73 -12.75 -27.05
N ASP A 228 -14.44 -13.23 -28.26
CA ASP A 228 -13.73 -14.49 -28.54
C ASP A 228 -12.24 -14.21 -28.81
N ASP A 229 -11.45 -14.20 -27.75
CA ASP A 229 -10.01 -13.98 -27.75
C ASP A 229 -9.18 -15.25 -27.99
N CYS A 230 -9.82 -16.41 -28.29
CA CYS A 230 -9.10 -17.61 -28.74
C CYS A 230 -8.43 -17.41 -30.10
N SER A 231 -8.87 -16.42 -30.87
CA SER A 231 -8.26 -16.01 -32.14
C SER A 231 -7.81 -14.56 -32.06
N SER A 232 -6.82 -14.18 -32.89
CA SER A 232 -6.34 -12.81 -32.94
C SER A 232 -6.38 -12.25 -34.35
N PRO A 233 -7.11 -11.15 -34.62
CA PRO A 233 -7.94 -10.39 -33.67
C PRO A 233 -9.07 -11.19 -33.01
N ALA A 234 -9.44 -10.81 -31.77
CA ALA A 234 -10.60 -11.39 -31.12
C ALA A 234 -11.84 -11.18 -31.99
N LYS A 235 -12.78 -12.12 -32.01
CA LYS A 235 -14.06 -11.93 -32.69
C LYS A 235 -15.06 -11.36 -31.70
N THR A 236 -15.98 -10.52 -32.17
CA THR A 236 -17.06 -9.99 -31.34
C THR A 236 -18.42 -10.47 -31.81
N VAL A 237 -19.31 -10.70 -30.85
CA VAL A 237 -20.74 -10.91 -31.12
C VAL A 237 -21.52 -9.84 -30.38
N TRP A 238 -22.40 -9.17 -31.10
CA TRP A 238 -23.29 -8.14 -30.60
C TRP A 238 -24.70 -8.70 -30.50
N GLN A 239 -25.31 -8.58 -29.34
CA GLN A 239 -26.66 -9.09 -29.07
C GLN A 239 -27.50 -7.99 -28.46
N ASP A 240 -28.66 -7.73 -29.04
CA ASP A 240 -29.67 -6.89 -28.43
C ASP A 240 -30.24 -7.60 -27.20
N VAL A 241 -30.12 -6.93 -26.05
CA VAL A 241 -30.60 -7.37 -24.74
C VAL A 241 -31.46 -6.28 -24.10
N SER A 242 -31.99 -5.37 -24.91
CA SER A 242 -32.86 -4.27 -24.49
C SER A 242 -33.99 -4.82 -23.63
N SER A 243 -34.22 -4.17 -22.50
CA SER A 243 -35.37 -4.51 -21.69
C SER A 243 -36.65 -4.06 -22.42
N PRO A 244 -37.73 -4.86 -22.41
CA PRO A 244 -38.99 -4.51 -23.08
C PRO A 244 -39.69 -3.31 -22.43
N VAL A 245 -39.20 -2.82 -21.29
CA VAL A 245 -39.69 -1.62 -20.63
C VAL A 245 -38.78 -0.40 -20.81
N GLU A 246 -37.68 -0.52 -21.57
CA GLU A 246 -36.89 0.66 -21.92
C GLU A 246 -37.68 1.59 -22.83
N THR A 247 -37.86 2.82 -22.35
CA THR A 247 -38.62 3.88 -23.02
C THR A 247 -37.93 5.21 -22.79
N VAL A 248 -38.30 6.22 -23.57
CA VAL A 248 -37.84 7.61 -23.36
C VAL A 248 -38.12 8.15 -21.96
N THR A 249 -39.02 7.53 -21.19
CA THR A 249 -39.36 7.92 -19.81
C THR A 249 -38.61 7.15 -18.72
N THR A 250 -37.82 6.13 -19.07
CA THR A 250 -37.07 5.28 -18.12
C THR A 250 -35.55 5.43 -18.23
N LEU A 251 -35.06 6.35 -19.06
CA LEU A 251 -33.63 6.66 -19.14
C LEU A 251 -33.15 7.17 -17.77
N ASP A 252 -32.03 6.62 -17.29
CA ASP A 252 -31.26 7.20 -16.18
C ASP A 252 -30.82 8.62 -16.59
N PRO A 253 -31.03 9.68 -15.79
CA PRO A 253 -30.63 11.05 -16.11
C PRO A 253 -29.14 11.24 -16.41
#